data_AF-A0A949AAI9-F1
#
_entry.id   AF-A0A949AAI9-F1
#
_cell.length_a   1.000
_cell.length_b   1.000
_cell.length_c   1.000
_cell.angle_alpha   90.00
_cell.angle_beta   90.00
_cell.angle_gamma   90.00
#
_symmetry.space_group_name_H-M   'P 1'
#
loop_
_entity.id
_entity.type
_entity.pdbx_description
1 polymer ?
#
loop_
_entity_poly.entity_id
_entity_poly.type
_entity_poly.pdbx_seq_one_letter_code
_entity_poly.pdbx_strand_id
1 'polypeptide(L)'
;MMPGRLLVAVFLAGLLLAAGVQNRYDTTVDYFANRDTFVSLPSGKTMKTLSFGYSNLAADLLFIWSIQFYSTTYLTNRFDFLERVYDTITDITPQYKEPYIIGSLIMVYEARDIPMALRLLDKGSRHNPEEWFFDHDAGYYCYKFLKDFAKAEFYYNRAAAKPEAPAFIKRLNAHMVYLRDDHKVAYQMWLEIYNNARDTLEKDVAFNHLYQIKAENDLALLKERIGIFRRQFRRWPATLSELLSSRLLAALPGDFAGNEYIYNPEQGTVSAARVFKWKRP
;
A
#
# COMPACT_ATOMS: atom_id res chain seq x y z
N MET A 1 -53.13 -9.11 37.52
CA MET A 1 -52.73 -8.37 36.31
C MET A 1 -52.34 -6.96 36.74
N MET A 2 -51.07 -6.55 36.57
CA MET A 2 -50.69 -5.15 36.80
C MET A 2 -51.42 -4.28 35.76
N PRO A 3 -52.12 -3.20 36.16
CA PRO A 3 -52.81 -2.35 35.20
C PRO A 3 -51.79 -1.73 34.25
N GLY A 4 -52.07 -1.73 32.93
CA GLY A 4 -51.10 -1.35 31.89
C GLY A 4 -50.48 0.04 32.09
N ARG A 5 -51.17 0.95 32.78
CA ARG A 5 -50.66 2.26 33.19
C ARG A 5 -49.48 2.18 34.17
N LEU A 6 -49.47 1.19 35.07
CA LEU A 6 -48.39 0.99 36.04
C LEU A 6 -47.13 0.45 35.34
N LEU A 7 -47.29 -0.43 34.35
CA LEU A 7 -46.18 -0.94 33.55
C LEU A 7 -45.52 0.17 32.71
N VAL A 8 -46.32 1.04 32.10
CA VAL A 8 -45.81 2.21 31.36
C VAL A 8 -45.08 3.17 32.30
N ALA A 9 -45.61 3.43 33.50
CA ALA A 9 -44.97 4.29 34.48
C ALA A 9 -43.63 3.73 34.98
N VAL A 10 -43.55 2.41 35.24
CA VAL A 10 -42.31 1.74 35.64
C VAL A 10 -41.28 1.78 34.50
N PHE A 11 -41.72 1.56 33.26
CA PHE A 11 -40.83 1.63 32.10
C PHE A 11 -40.27 3.04 31.88
N LEU A 12 -41.10 4.08 31.96
CA LEU A 12 -40.67 5.48 31.86
C LEU A 12 -39.75 5.89 33.01
N ALA A 13 -40.03 5.45 34.24
CA ALA A 13 -39.15 5.67 35.38
C ALA A 13 -37.79 4.98 35.17
N GLY A 14 -37.78 3.76 34.60
CA GLY A 14 -36.56 3.05 34.23
C GLY A 14 -35.73 3.79 33.18
N LEU A 15 -36.38 4.32 32.13
CA LEU A 15 -35.71 5.11 31.09
C LEU A 15 -35.14 6.42 31.65
N LEU A 16 -35.87 7.11 32.53
CA LEU A 16 -35.40 8.34 33.18
C LEU A 16 -34.24 8.07 34.14
N LEU A 17 -34.29 6.94 34.86
CA LEU A 17 -33.18 6.52 35.72
C LEU A 17 -31.94 6.17 34.89
N ALA A 18 -32.11 5.42 33.80
CA ALA A 18 -31.02 5.10 32.87
C ALA A 18 -30.43 6.38 32.24
N ALA A 19 -31.28 7.33 31.81
CA ALA A 19 -30.84 8.62 31.28
C ALA A 19 -30.13 9.47 32.34
N GLY A 20 -30.60 9.46 33.59
CA GLY A 20 -29.96 10.17 34.70
C GLY A 20 -28.60 9.57 35.07
N VAL A 21 -28.51 8.23 35.07
CA VAL A 21 -27.23 7.51 35.26
C VAL A 21 -26.28 7.79 34.11
N GLN A 22 -26.75 7.74 32.85
CA GLN A 22 -25.97 8.05 31.66
C GLN A 22 -25.47 9.50 31.69
N ASN A 23 -26.34 10.47 31.97
CA ASN A 23 -25.96 11.87 32.04
C ASN A 23 -24.96 12.15 33.18
N ARG A 24 -25.14 11.51 34.34
CA ARG A 24 -24.16 11.61 35.44
C ARG A 24 -22.83 10.96 35.05
N TYR A 25 -22.87 9.81 34.39
CA TYR A 25 -21.69 9.12 33.89
C TYR A 25 -20.95 10.00 32.88
N ASP A 26 -21.64 10.54 31.87
CA ASP A 26 -21.06 11.39 30.82
C ASP A 26 -20.52 12.73 31.35
N THR A 27 -21.09 13.27 32.43
CA THR A 27 -20.63 14.55 33.04
C THR A 27 -19.54 14.38 34.10
N THR A 28 -19.41 13.19 34.69
CA THR A 28 -18.48 12.95 35.82
C THR A 28 -17.29 12.07 35.43
N VAL A 29 -17.50 11.15 34.48
CA VAL A 29 -16.47 10.24 33.99
C VAL A 29 -15.91 10.84 32.72
N ASP A 30 -14.76 11.51 32.84
CA ASP A 30 -13.92 11.72 31.67
C ASP A 30 -13.38 10.35 31.25
N TYR A 31 -14.06 9.77 30.26
CA TYR A 31 -13.87 8.42 29.74
C TYR A 31 -12.40 8.12 29.40
N PHE A 32 -11.61 9.17 29.20
CA PHE A 32 -10.24 9.12 28.74
C PHE A 32 -9.21 9.80 29.66
N ALA A 33 -9.62 10.52 30.72
CA ALA A 33 -8.68 11.18 31.64
C ALA A 33 -7.91 10.23 32.56
N ASN A 34 -8.50 9.09 32.94
CA ASN A 34 -7.86 8.15 33.86
C ASN A 34 -7.01 7.13 33.09
N ARG A 35 -5.68 7.28 33.23
CA ARG A 35 -4.65 6.39 32.66
C ARG A 35 -4.81 4.92 33.07
N ASP A 36 -5.41 4.66 34.24
CA ASP A 36 -5.53 3.32 34.82
C ASP A 36 -6.67 2.48 34.23
N THR A 37 -7.62 3.09 33.51
CA THR A 37 -8.74 2.36 32.87
C THR A 37 -8.29 1.58 31.63
N PHE A 38 -7.08 1.82 31.13
CA PHE A 38 -6.53 1.11 29.95
C PHE A 38 -5.81 -0.19 30.29
N VAL A 39 -5.89 -0.64 31.55
CA VAL A 39 -5.28 -1.89 32.02
C VAL A 39 -6.31 -3.02 31.95
N SER A 40 -5.93 -4.07 31.21
CA SER A 40 -6.55 -5.39 31.13
C SER A 40 -7.75 -5.55 30.19
N LEU A 41 -7.61 -5.16 28.91
CA LEU A 41 -8.31 -5.91 27.87
C LEU A 41 -7.83 -7.37 27.96
N PRO A 42 -8.72 -8.33 28.29
CA PRO A 42 -8.36 -9.72 28.42
C PRO A 42 -7.81 -10.25 27.09
N SER A 43 -6.96 -11.27 27.14
CA SER A 43 -6.48 -11.93 25.91
C SER A 43 -7.65 -12.35 25.00
N GLY A 44 -7.43 -12.43 23.69
CA GLY A 44 -8.47 -12.85 22.73
C GLY A 44 -9.18 -14.15 23.13
N LYS A 45 -8.46 -15.12 23.71
CA LYS A 45 -9.04 -16.36 24.24
C LYS A 45 -9.99 -16.12 25.42
N THR A 46 -9.61 -15.23 26.33
CA THR A 46 -10.44 -14.84 27.48
C THR A 46 -11.67 -14.07 27.01
N MET A 47 -11.51 -13.10 26.11
CA MET A 47 -12.64 -12.35 25.55
C MET A 47 -13.60 -13.22 24.76
N LYS A 48 -13.10 -14.20 24.00
CA LYS A 48 -13.94 -15.17 23.31
C LYS A 48 -14.80 -15.97 24.29
N THR A 49 -14.23 -16.36 25.43
CA THR A 49 -14.95 -17.08 26.50
C THR A 49 -16.00 -16.17 27.17
N LEU A 50 -15.61 -14.93 27.49
CA LEU A 50 -16.49 -13.92 28.09
C LEU A 50 -17.59 -13.43 27.16
N SER A 51 -17.47 -13.63 25.85
CA SER A 51 -18.52 -13.28 24.89
C SER A 51 -19.73 -14.23 24.94
N PHE A 52 -19.67 -15.33 25.69
CA PHE A 52 -20.76 -16.32 25.84
C PHE A 52 -21.38 -16.78 24.50
N GLY A 53 -20.55 -16.88 23.45
CA GLY A 53 -20.97 -17.27 22.09
C GLY A 53 -21.27 -16.09 21.15
N TYR A 54 -21.33 -14.85 21.64
CA TYR A 54 -21.56 -13.64 20.86
C TYR A 54 -20.25 -12.94 20.44
N SER A 55 -19.28 -13.73 19.95
CA SER A 55 -17.93 -13.25 19.59
C SER A 55 -17.95 -12.14 18.54
N ASN A 56 -18.84 -12.22 17.55
CA ASN A 56 -18.98 -11.18 16.51
C ASN A 56 -19.46 -9.85 17.11
N LEU A 57 -20.52 -9.87 17.93
CA LEU A 57 -21.04 -8.66 18.58
C LEU A 57 -19.99 -8.03 19.51
N ALA A 58 -19.24 -8.85 20.26
CA ALA A 58 -18.16 -8.36 21.11
C ALA A 58 -17.05 -7.70 20.28
N ALA A 59 -16.68 -8.29 19.13
CA ALA A 59 -15.71 -7.72 18.21
C ALA A 59 -16.20 -6.40 17.61
N ASP A 60 -17.47 -6.31 17.20
CA ASP A 60 -18.08 -5.08 16.65
C ASP A 60 -18.06 -3.95 17.68
N LEU A 61 -18.46 -4.23 18.93
CA LEU A 61 -18.46 -3.23 20.01
C LEU A 61 -17.04 -2.75 20.33
N LEU A 62 -16.07 -3.67 20.42
CA LEU A 62 -14.67 -3.31 20.63
C LEU A 62 -14.10 -2.51 19.46
N PHE A 63 -14.47 -2.84 18.24
CA PHE A 63 -14.01 -2.13 17.04
C PHE A 63 -14.57 -0.72 16.94
N ILE A 64 -15.87 -0.52 17.21
CA ILE A 64 -16.47 0.82 17.24
C ILE A 64 -15.81 1.64 18.36
N TRP A 65 -15.67 1.07 19.55
CA TRP A 65 -14.99 1.71 20.67
C TRP A 65 -13.56 2.11 20.30
N SER A 66 -12.80 1.24 19.63
CA SER A 66 -11.42 1.50 19.27
C SER A 66 -11.30 2.68 18.30
N ILE A 67 -12.17 2.77 17.29
CA ILE A 67 -12.21 3.91 16.36
C ILE A 67 -12.45 5.21 17.12
N GLN A 68 -13.44 5.25 18.02
CA GLN A 68 -13.72 6.44 18.81
C GLN A 68 -12.53 6.81 19.70
N PHE A 69 -11.94 5.83 20.38
CA PHE A 69 -10.80 6.05 21.26
C PHE A 69 -9.59 6.62 20.52
N TYR A 70 -9.15 5.99 19.44
CA TYR A 70 -7.96 6.45 18.70
C TYR A 70 -8.17 7.79 17.97
N SER A 71 -9.42 8.23 17.80
CA SER A 71 -9.78 9.57 17.32
C SER A 71 -9.68 10.66 18.40
N THR A 72 -9.39 10.30 19.64
CA THR A 72 -9.36 11.22 20.80
C THR A 72 -8.02 11.95 20.88
N THR A 73 -7.86 13.01 20.08
CA THR A 73 -6.54 13.62 19.80
C THR A 73 -5.84 14.29 21.00
N TYR A 74 -6.60 14.68 22.03
CA TYR A 74 -6.03 15.29 23.24
C TYR A 74 -5.28 14.29 24.13
N LEU A 75 -5.46 12.99 23.92
CA LEU A 75 -4.72 11.94 24.60
C LEU A 75 -3.40 11.66 23.88
N THR A 76 -2.30 11.91 24.57
CA THR A 76 -0.94 11.73 24.02
C THR A 76 -0.53 10.26 23.95
N ASN A 77 -1.00 9.42 24.87
CA ASN A 77 -0.63 8.01 24.99
C ASN A 77 -1.68 7.06 24.40
N ARG A 78 -2.58 7.57 23.55
CA ARG A 78 -3.70 6.78 23.02
C ARG A 78 -3.25 5.54 22.28
N PHE A 79 -2.07 5.53 21.65
CA PHE A 79 -1.59 4.40 20.85
C PHE A 79 -0.85 3.31 21.62
N ASP A 80 -0.60 3.46 22.94
CA ASP A 80 0.18 2.52 23.75
C ASP A 80 -0.34 1.07 23.67
N PHE A 81 -1.65 0.90 23.49
CA PHE A 81 -2.32 -0.41 23.43
C PHE A 81 -2.90 -0.73 22.05
N LEU A 82 -2.59 0.07 21.02
CA LEU A 82 -3.15 -0.05 19.66
C LEU A 82 -3.04 -1.46 19.10
N GLU A 83 -1.82 -2.01 19.09
CA GLU A 83 -1.58 -3.36 18.59
C GLU A 83 -2.38 -4.40 19.37
N ARG A 84 -2.36 -4.33 20.71
CA ARG A 84 -3.08 -5.28 21.57
C ARG A 84 -4.59 -5.26 21.36
N VAL A 85 -5.18 -4.08 21.19
CA VAL A 85 -6.62 -3.91 20.95
C VAL A 85 -7.01 -4.59 19.65
N TYR A 86 -6.34 -4.24 18.55
CA TYR A 86 -6.63 -4.83 17.24
C TYR A 86 -6.28 -6.32 17.17
N ASP A 87 -5.25 -6.77 17.89
CA ASP A 87 -4.96 -8.19 18.04
C ASP A 87 -6.10 -8.94 18.74
N THR A 88 -6.66 -8.36 19.79
CA THR A 88 -7.77 -8.95 20.53
C THR A 88 -9.02 -9.07 19.67
N ILE A 89 -9.39 -8.00 18.95
CA ILE A 89 -10.54 -8.01 18.04
C ILE A 89 -10.38 -9.09 16.97
N THR A 90 -9.19 -9.16 16.37
CA THR A 90 -8.88 -10.10 15.28
C THR A 90 -8.68 -11.54 15.74
N ASP A 91 -8.33 -11.78 17.01
CA ASP A 91 -8.29 -13.13 17.59
C ASP A 91 -9.69 -13.67 17.90
N ILE A 92 -10.61 -12.81 18.32
CA ILE A 92 -12.01 -13.20 18.61
C ILE A 92 -12.72 -13.56 17.31
N THR A 93 -12.55 -12.73 16.26
CA THR A 93 -13.19 -12.90 14.96
C THR A 93 -12.18 -12.80 13.82
N PRO A 94 -11.41 -13.88 13.52
CA PRO A 94 -10.33 -13.86 12.53
C PRO A 94 -10.71 -13.42 11.11
N GLN A 95 -11.93 -13.75 10.68
CA GLN A 95 -12.43 -13.40 9.34
C GLN A 95 -13.03 -11.99 9.25
N TYR A 96 -13.04 -11.23 10.35
CA TYR A 96 -13.53 -9.85 10.34
C TYR A 96 -12.46 -8.94 9.74
N LYS A 97 -12.65 -8.50 8.50
CA LYS A 97 -11.62 -7.84 7.68
C LYS A 97 -11.34 -6.41 8.09
N GLU A 98 -12.38 -5.68 8.45
CA GLU A 98 -12.39 -4.24 8.71
C GLU A 98 -11.43 -3.83 9.85
N PRO A 99 -11.34 -4.56 10.98
CA PRO A 99 -10.36 -4.27 12.02
C PRO A 99 -8.91 -4.29 11.54
N TYR A 100 -8.53 -5.21 10.65
CA TYR A 100 -7.16 -5.23 10.11
C TYR A 100 -6.91 -4.01 9.23
N ILE A 101 -7.85 -3.64 8.36
CA ILE A 101 -7.73 -2.51 7.43
C ILE A 101 -7.64 -1.20 8.23
N ILE A 102 -8.64 -0.93 9.05
CA ILE A 102 -8.73 0.32 9.83
C ILE A 102 -7.63 0.38 10.90
N GLY A 103 -7.34 -0.72 11.57
CA GLY A 103 -6.23 -0.80 12.52
C GLY A 103 -4.90 -0.45 11.85
N SER A 104 -4.63 -1.02 10.68
CA SER A 104 -3.39 -0.73 9.93
C SER A 104 -3.34 0.73 9.47
N LEU A 105 -4.47 1.32 9.07
CA LEU A 105 -4.57 2.74 8.71
C LEU A 105 -4.20 3.64 9.90
N ILE A 106 -4.77 3.38 11.08
CA ILE A 106 -4.44 4.13 12.30
C ILE A 106 -2.96 3.97 12.65
N MET A 107 -2.44 2.74 12.59
CA MET A 107 -1.03 2.45 12.86
C MET A 107 -0.08 3.26 11.96
N VAL A 108 -0.38 3.37 10.65
CA VAL A 108 0.46 4.09 9.69
C VAL A 108 0.29 5.60 9.75
N TYR A 109 -0.94 6.11 9.73
CA TYR A 109 -1.19 7.54 9.53
C TYR A 109 -1.15 8.32 10.84
N GLU A 110 -1.62 7.71 11.93
CA GLU A 110 -1.72 8.37 13.23
C GLU A 110 -0.56 7.99 14.14
N ALA A 111 -0.33 6.68 14.35
CA ALA A 111 0.74 6.22 15.23
C ALA A 111 2.14 6.25 14.58
N ARG A 112 2.21 6.41 13.25
CA ARG A 112 3.47 6.41 12.46
C ARG A 112 4.32 5.15 12.65
N ASP A 113 3.71 4.02 12.98
CA ASP A 113 4.36 2.73 13.15
C ASP A 113 3.99 1.77 12.01
N ILE A 114 4.76 1.86 10.92
CA ILE A 114 4.57 1.01 9.74
C ILE A 114 4.85 -0.48 10.08
N PRO A 115 5.93 -0.85 10.80
CA PRO A 115 6.13 -2.24 11.22
C PRO A 115 4.94 -2.85 11.96
N MET A 116 4.28 -2.10 12.85
CA MET A 116 3.06 -2.54 13.55
C MET A 116 1.92 -2.81 12.57
N ALA A 117 1.67 -1.90 11.63
CA ALA A 117 0.68 -2.10 10.58
C ALA A 117 0.96 -3.34 9.72
N LEU A 118 2.22 -3.57 9.35
CA LEU A 118 2.61 -4.74 8.56
C LEU A 118 2.37 -6.05 9.32
N ARG A 119 2.63 -6.11 10.63
CA ARG A 119 2.32 -7.30 11.45
C ARG A 119 0.83 -7.60 11.48
N LEU A 120 -0.01 -6.57 11.62
CA LEU A 120 -1.46 -6.71 11.60
C LEU A 120 -1.96 -7.18 10.22
N LEU A 121 -1.46 -6.61 9.13
CA LEU A 121 -1.83 -7.02 7.77
C LEU A 121 -1.33 -8.43 7.42
N ASP A 122 -0.13 -8.81 7.86
CA ASP A 122 0.38 -10.18 7.74
C ASP A 122 -0.49 -11.18 8.53
N LYS A 123 -1.04 -10.76 9.68
CA LYS A 123 -2.04 -11.55 10.41
C LYS A 123 -3.35 -11.67 9.64
N GLY A 124 -3.85 -10.56 9.09
CA GLY A 124 -5.06 -10.53 8.26
C GLY A 124 -4.97 -11.46 7.05
N SER A 125 -3.84 -11.40 6.33
CA SER A 125 -3.52 -12.26 5.18
C SER A 125 -3.46 -13.74 5.54
N ARG A 126 -2.96 -14.10 6.73
CA ARG A 126 -2.96 -15.49 7.22
C ARG A 126 -4.35 -15.99 7.60
N HIS A 127 -5.17 -15.14 8.22
CA HIS A 127 -6.53 -15.51 8.62
C HIS A 127 -7.48 -15.58 7.41
N ASN A 128 -7.22 -14.76 6.39
CA ASN A 128 -8.04 -14.61 5.19
C ASN A 128 -7.17 -14.83 3.92
N PRO A 129 -6.78 -16.09 3.62
CA PRO A 129 -5.78 -16.39 2.59
C PRO A 129 -6.22 -16.05 1.16
N GLU A 130 -7.52 -15.88 0.91
CA GLU A 130 -8.05 -15.51 -0.41
C GLU A 130 -8.04 -13.98 -0.64
N GLU A 131 -7.89 -13.19 0.42
CA GLU A 131 -8.03 -11.74 0.36
C GLU A 131 -6.72 -11.07 -0.05
N TRP A 132 -6.69 -10.51 -1.25
CA TRP A 132 -5.50 -9.85 -1.82
C TRP A 132 -5.19 -8.50 -1.17
N PHE A 133 -6.18 -7.79 -0.64
CA PHE A 133 -6.02 -6.39 -0.26
C PHE A 133 -5.11 -6.19 0.96
N PHE A 134 -5.00 -7.17 1.88
CA PHE A 134 -4.05 -7.10 2.99
C PHE A 134 -2.60 -6.99 2.51
N ASP A 135 -2.27 -7.78 1.48
CA ASP A 135 -0.94 -7.79 0.89
C ASP A 135 -0.74 -6.56 0.01
N HIS A 136 -1.76 -6.13 -0.72
CA HIS A 136 -1.72 -4.88 -1.47
C HIS A 136 -1.40 -3.68 -0.56
N ASP A 137 -2.10 -3.54 0.57
CA ASP A 137 -1.92 -2.41 1.49
C ASP A 137 -0.55 -2.48 2.18
N ALA A 138 -0.09 -3.67 2.54
CA ALA A 138 1.26 -3.89 3.06
C ALA A 138 2.33 -3.47 2.03
N GLY A 139 2.13 -3.83 0.76
CA GLY A 139 2.97 -3.41 -0.36
C GLY A 139 2.97 -1.89 -0.56
N TYR A 140 1.78 -1.28 -0.48
CA TYR A 140 1.62 0.17 -0.56
C TYR A 140 2.35 0.88 0.59
N TYR A 141 2.28 0.37 1.82
CA TYR A 141 2.97 0.98 2.95
C TYR A 141 4.49 0.88 2.84
N CYS A 142 5.00 -0.26 2.38
CA CYS A 142 6.43 -0.43 2.09
C CYS A 142 6.90 0.54 0.99
N TYR A 143 6.14 0.64 -0.10
CA TYR A 143 6.44 1.54 -1.21
C TYR A 143 6.39 3.02 -0.79
N LYS A 144 5.32 3.44 -0.12
CA LYS A 144 5.04 4.85 0.12
C LYS A 144 5.86 5.42 1.28
N PHE A 145 5.90 4.71 2.41
CA PHE A 145 6.46 5.22 3.67
C PHE A 145 7.87 4.73 3.93
N LEU A 146 8.17 3.45 3.65
CA LEU A 146 9.50 2.89 3.89
C LEU A 146 10.46 3.10 2.70
N LYS A 147 9.92 3.37 1.50
CA LYS A 147 10.69 3.37 0.23
C LYS A 147 11.45 2.06 0.01
N ASP A 148 10.96 0.97 0.59
CA ASP A 148 11.52 -0.37 0.45
C ASP A 148 10.80 -1.08 -0.72
N PHE A 149 11.34 -0.90 -1.92
CA PHE A 149 10.76 -1.43 -3.15
C PHE A 149 10.83 -2.96 -3.23
N ALA A 150 11.83 -3.58 -2.60
CA ALA A 150 11.95 -5.04 -2.54
C ALA A 150 10.87 -5.65 -1.65
N LYS A 151 10.64 -5.06 -0.48
CA LYS A 151 9.55 -5.48 0.40
C LYS A 151 8.17 -5.18 -0.18
N ALA A 152 8.02 -4.04 -0.86
CA ALA A 152 6.79 -3.72 -1.59
C ALA A 152 6.50 -4.74 -2.70
N GLU A 153 7.51 -5.11 -3.49
CA GLU A 153 7.40 -6.16 -4.50
C GLU A 153 7.00 -7.50 -3.88
N PHE A 154 7.63 -7.92 -2.77
CA PHE A 154 7.28 -9.16 -2.08
C PHE A 154 5.79 -9.22 -1.76
N TYR A 155 5.23 -8.14 -1.19
CA TYR A 155 3.81 -8.08 -0.86
C TYR A 155 2.91 -8.00 -2.11
N TYR A 156 3.26 -7.22 -3.14
CA TYR A 156 2.47 -7.19 -4.38
C TYR A 156 2.50 -8.52 -5.14
N ASN A 157 3.62 -9.26 -5.10
CA ASN A 157 3.69 -10.64 -5.61
C ASN A 157 2.69 -11.54 -4.87
N ARG A 158 2.67 -11.47 -3.54
CA ARG A 158 1.73 -12.25 -2.70
C ARG A 158 0.28 -11.87 -3.00
N ALA A 159 -0.01 -10.57 -3.14
CA ALA A 159 -1.32 -10.06 -3.51
C ALA A 159 -1.77 -10.55 -4.90
N ALA A 160 -0.89 -10.48 -5.91
CA ALA A 160 -1.21 -10.86 -7.28
C ALA A 160 -1.41 -12.37 -7.47
N ALA A 161 -0.92 -13.20 -6.56
CA ALA A 161 -1.09 -14.64 -6.57
C ALA A 161 -2.44 -15.11 -5.99
N LYS A 162 -3.20 -14.21 -5.35
CA LYS A 162 -4.47 -14.54 -4.70
C LYS A 162 -5.67 -14.52 -5.66
N PRO A 163 -6.75 -15.26 -5.35
CA PRO A 163 -7.99 -15.23 -6.13
C PRO A 163 -8.52 -13.81 -6.27
N GLU A 164 -9.14 -13.52 -7.41
CA GLU A 164 -9.81 -12.24 -7.70
C GLU A 164 -8.92 -10.98 -7.59
N ALA A 165 -7.60 -11.14 -7.46
CA ALA A 165 -6.64 -10.04 -7.42
C ALA A 165 -6.78 -9.18 -8.69
N PRO A 166 -7.06 -7.88 -8.56
CA PRO A 166 -7.21 -7.01 -9.71
C PRO A 166 -5.94 -6.94 -10.56
N ALA A 167 -6.12 -6.87 -11.89
CA ALA A 167 -5.01 -6.84 -12.86
C ALA A 167 -4.00 -5.71 -12.60
N PHE A 168 -4.45 -4.58 -12.01
CA PHE A 168 -3.56 -3.46 -11.69
C PHE A 168 -2.44 -3.82 -10.70
N ILE A 169 -2.62 -4.84 -9.85
CA ILE A 169 -1.60 -5.25 -8.86
C ILE A 169 -0.34 -5.77 -9.58
N LYS A 170 -0.50 -6.47 -10.71
CA LYS A 170 0.64 -6.88 -11.55
C LYS A 170 1.42 -5.68 -12.09
N ARG A 171 0.74 -4.58 -12.43
CA ARG A 171 1.37 -3.32 -12.85
C ARG A 171 2.15 -2.68 -11.70
N LEU A 172 1.60 -2.66 -10.48
CA LEU A 172 2.30 -2.15 -9.30
C LEU A 172 3.56 -2.96 -9.01
N ASN A 173 3.47 -4.28 -9.13
CA ASN A 173 4.62 -5.17 -8.98
C ASN A 173 5.72 -4.87 -10.02
N ALA A 174 5.36 -4.85 -11.32
CA ALA A 174 6.29 -4.48 -12.40
C ALA A 174 6.91 -3.09 -12.19
N HIS A 175 6.15 -2.16 -11.62
CA HIS A 175 6.65 -0.85 -11.24
C HIS A 175 7.67 -0.91 -10.08
N MET A 176 7.45 -1.72 -9.04
CA MET A 176 8.42 -1.89 -7.96
C MET A 176 9.74 -2.50 -8.45
N VAL A 177 9.68 -3.41 -9.43
CA VAL A 177 10.87 -3.97 -10.10
C VAL A 177 11.64 -2.88 -10.83
N TYR A 178 10.93 -2.01 -11.54
CA TYR A 178 11.55 -0.87 -12.21
C TYR A 178 12.19 0.11 -11.21
N LEU A 179 11.53 0.40 -10.08
CA LEU A 179 12.06 1.30 -9.06
C LEU A 179 13.29 0.75 -8.32
N ARG A 180 13.48 -0.58 -8.27
CA ARG A 180 14.69 -1.19 -7.70
C ARG A 180 15.90 -1.24 -8.66
N ASP A 181 15.77 -0.65 -9.85
CA ASP A 181 16.77 -0.67 -10.93
C ASP A 181 16.99 -2.03 -11.62
N ASP A 182 16.08 -3.00 -11.48
CA ASP A 182 16.10 -4.23 -12.29
C ASP A 182 15.33 -4.03 -13.60
N HIS A 183 15.93 -3.26 -14.51
CA HIS A 183 15.31 -2.90 -15.78
C HIS A 183 14.98 -4.11 -16.66
N LYS A 184 15.78 -5.18 -16.60
CA LYS A 184 15.59 -6.36 -17.43
C LYS A 184 14.34 -7.11 -17.02
N VAL A 185 14.19 -7.39 -15.73
CA VAL A 185 13.00 -8.09 -15.21
C VAL A 185 11.77 -7.19 -15.35
N ALA A 186 11.88 -5.90 -15.04
CA ALA A 186 10.79 -4.96 -15.21
C ALA A 186 10.29 -4.92 -16.65
N TYR A 187 11.20 -4.87 -17.64
CA TYR A 187 10.84 -4.88 -19.06
C TYR A 187 10.05 -6.14 -19.44
N GLN A 188 10.48 -7.31 -18.97
CA GLN A 188 9.79 -8.57 -19.26
C GLN A 188 8.37 -8.59 -18.68
N MET A 189 8.21 -8.12 -17.43
CA MET A 189 6.89 -8.04 -16.79
C MET A 189 5.97 -7.06 -17.50
N TRP A 190 6.47 -5.87 -17.87
CA TRP A 190 5.68 -4.90 -18.63
C TRP A 190 5.34 -5.40 -20.04
N LEU A 191 6.21 -6.21 -20.67
CA LEU A 191 5.94 -6.81 -21.97
C LEU A 191 4.84 -7.87 -21.87
N GLU A 192 4.85 -8.68 -20.81
CA GLU A 192 3.78 -9.63 -20.53
C GLU A 192 2.44 -8.89 -20.32
N ILE A 193 2.43 -7.81 -19.54
CA ILE A 193 1.24 -6.98 -19.33
C ILE A 193 0.75 -6.39 -20.67
N TYR A 194 1.66 -5.83 -21.47
CA TYR A 194 1.32 -5.25 -22.78
C TYR A 194 0.70 -6.27 -23.74
N ASN A 195 1.24 -7.48 -23.79
CA ASN A 195 0.78 -8.54 -24.68
C ASN A 195 -0.56 -9.14 -24.25
N ASN A 196 -0.87 -9.12 -22.95
CA ASN A 196 -2.11 -9.67 -22.39
C ASN A 196 -3.18 -8.62 -22.06
N ALA A 197 -2.90 -7.34 -22.30
CA ALA A 197 -3.82 -6.24 -22.03
C ALA A 197 -5.14 -6.40 -22.80
N ARG A 198 -6.27 -6.26 -22.09
CA ARG A 198 -7.62 -6.40 -22.67
C ARG A 198 -8.24 -5.07 -23.08
N ASP A 199 -7.79 -3.98 -22.47
CA ASP A 199 -8.27 -2.63 -22.74
C ASP A 199 -7.12 -1.71 -23.18
N THR A 200 -7.50 -0.58 -23.78
CA THR A 200 -6.55 0.39 -24.32
C THR A 200 -5.75 1.08 -23.22
N LEU A 201 -6.35 1.34 -22.06
CA LEU A 201 -5.69 2.01 -20.94
C LEU A 201 -4.54 1.17 -20.39
N GLU A 202 -4.75 -0.12 -20.18
CA GLU A 202 -3.73 -1.05 -19.72
C GLU A 202 -2.59 -1.16 -20.72
N LYS A 203 -2.93 -1.25 -22.01
CA LYS A 203 -1.96 -1.33 -23.11
C LYS A 203 -1.11 -0.05 -23.22
N ASP A 204 -1.74 1.11 -23.09
CA ASP A 204 -1.05 2.41 -23.13
C ASP A 204 -0.13 2.62 -21.94
N VAL A 205 -0.57 2.22 -20.73
CA VAL A 205 0.28 2.27 -19.53
C VAL A 205 1.50 1.37 -19.69
N ALA A 206 1.31 0.13 -20.13
CA ALA A 206 2.41 -0.80 -20.35
C ALA A 206 3.37 -0.29 -21.46
N PHE A 207 2.82 0.26 -22.54
CA PHE A 207 3.60 0.90 -23.60
C PHE A 207 4.51 2.01 -23.06
N ASN A 208 3.97 2.91 -22.23
CA ASN A 208 4.74 4.02 -21.67
C ASN A 208 5.89 3.54 -20.77
N HIS A 209 5.69 2.47 -20.01
CA HIS A 209 6.75 1.86 -19.21
C HIS A 209 7.80 1.14 -20.06
N LEU A 210 7.38 0.37 -21.07
CA LEU A 210 8.29 -0.29 -22.03
C LEU A 210 9.13 0.73 -22.78
N TYR A 211 8.50 1.81 -23.25
CA TYR A 211 9.17 2.93 -23.91
C TYR A 211 10.23 3.54 -22.99
N GLN A 212 9.88 3.84 -21.74
CA GLN A 212 10.81 4.45 -20.80
C GLN A 212 12.01 3.54 -20.51
N ILE A 213 11.77 2.26 -20.19
CA ILE A 213 12.85 1.31 -19.86
C ILE A 213 13.79 1.12 -21.05
N LYS A 214 13.24 0.93 -22.25
CA LYS A 214 14.03 0.81 -23.48
C LYS A 214 14.84 2.08 -23.76
N ALA A 215 14.21 3.25 -23.66
CA ALA A 215 14.89 4.52 -23.84
C ALA A 215 16.03 4.74 -22.84
N GLU A 216 15.84 4.41 -21.55
CA GLU A 216 16.92 4.53 -20.57
C GLU A 216 18.12 3.66 -20.91
N ASN A 217 17.89 2.40 -21.29
CA ASN A 217 18.95 1.46 -21.66
C ASN A 217 19.68 1.90 -22.95
N ASP A 218 18.92 2.27 -23.98
CA ASP A 218 19.48 2.67 -25.28
C ASP A 218 20.24 4.00 -25.17
N LEU A 219 19.71 4.98 -24.43
CA LEU A 219 20.38 6.26 -24.21
C LEU A 219 21.66 6.08 -23.37
N ALA A 220 21.67 5.18 -22.40
CA ALA A 220 22.89 4.86 -21.65
C ALA A 220 23.97 4.28 -22.57
N LEU A 221 23.61 3.30 -23.42
CA LEU A 221 24.49 2.72 -24.43
C LEU A 221 25.01 3.78 -25.41
N LEU A 222 24.12 4.59 -25.99
CA LEU A 222 24.49 5.62 -26.96
C LEU A 222 25.43 6.65 -26.34
N LYS A 223 25.17 7.13 -25.12
CA LYS A 223 26.06 8.04 -24.39
C LYS A 223 27.44 7.43 -24.16
N GLU A 224 27.50 6.16 -23.77
CA GLU A 224 28.77 5.43 -23.60
C GLU A 224 29.56 5.41 -24.92
N ARG A 225 28.90 5.05 -26.03
CA ARG A 225 29.54 4.94 -27.35
C ARG A 225 29.97 6.29 -27.93
N ILE A 226 29.15 7.34 -27.77
CA ILE A 226 29.53 8.72 -28.13
C ILE A 226 30.75 9.17 -27.31
N GLY A 227 30.80 8.82 -26.01
CA GLY A 227 31.96 9.09 -25.16
C GLY A 227 33.23 8.39 -25.63
N ILE A 228 33.14 7.13 -26.05
CA ILE A 228 34.27 6.39 -26.66
C ILE A 228 34.71 7.06 -27.96
N PHE A 229 33.76 7.41 -28.84
CA PHE A 229 34.05 8.10 -30.10
C PHE A 229 34.81 9.41 -29.85
N ARG A 230 34.35 10.24 -28.91
CA ARG A 230 35.03 11.50 -28.57
C ARG A 230 36.46 11.28 -28.06
N ARG A 231 36.70 10.23 -27.29
CA ARG A 231 38.06 9.90 -26.81
C ARG A 231 38.99 9.49 -27.96
N GLN A 232 38.48 8.75 -28.94
CA GLN A 232 39.26 8.26 -30.09
C GLN A 232 39.51 9.36 -31.13
N PHE A 233 38.48 10.12 -31.50
CA PHE A 233 38.53 11.06 -32.63
C PHE A 233 38.67 12.52 -32.21
N ARG A 234 38.70 12.82 -30.89
CA ARG A 234 38.81 14.17 -30.32
C ARG A 234 37.72 15.17 -30.75
N ARG A 235 36.63 14.67 -31.33
CA ARG A 235 35.42 15.41 -31.72
C ARG A 235 34.18 14.59 -31.42
N TRP A 236 33.02 15.22 -31.39
CA TRP A 236 31.75 14.50 -31.38
C TRP A 236 31.47 13.86 -32.75
N PRO A 237 30.74 12.73 -32.80
CA PRO A 237 30.26 12.20 -34.06
C PRO A 237 29.31 13.21 -34.72
N ALA A 238 29.40 13.42 -36.03
CA ALA A 238 28.50 14.36 -36.72
C ALA A 238 27.07 13.80 -36.82
N THR A 239 26.96 12.47 -36.88
CA THR A 239 25.69 11.72 -36.87
C THR A 239 25.85 10.45 -36.04
N LEU A 240 24.76 9.88 -35.53
CA LEU A 240 24.82 8.58 -34.84
C LEU A 240 25.32 7.46 -35.74
N SER A 241 25.12 7.55 -37.06
CA SER A 241 25.63 6.58 -38.05
C SER A 241 27.16 6.50 -38.07
N GLU A 242 27.89 7.52 -37.61
CA GLU A 242 29.35 7.43 -37.46
C GLU A 242 29.78 6.39 -36.41
N LEU A 243 28.91 6.07 -35.45
CA LEU A 243 29.16 5.00 -34.48
C LEU A 243 29.13 3.63 -35.15
N LEU A 244 28.36 3.45 -36.23
CA LEU A 244 28.33 2.23 -37.03
C LEU A 244 29.59 2.11 -37.88
N SER A 245 29.92 3.15 -38.63
CA SER A 245 31.09 3.13 -39.53
C SER A 245 32.41 3.00 -38.78
N SER A 246 32.49 3.54 -37.54
CA SER A 246 33.63 3.35 -36.63
C SER A 246 33.61 2.04 -35.85
N ARG A 247 32.64 1.14 -36.11
CA ARG A 247 32.46 -0.16 -35.43
C ARG A 247 32.30 -0.06 -33.90
N LEU A 248 31.85 1.09 -33.39
CA LEU A 248 31.51 1.28 -31.98
C LEU A 248 30.11 0.75 -31.65
N LEU A 249 29.26 0.58 -32.66
CA LEU A 249 27.95 -0.06 -32.59
C LEU A 249 27.76 -1.03 -33.74
N ALA A 250 27.07 -2.15 -33.48
CA ALA A 250 26.66 -3.10 -34.51
C ALA A 250 25.41 -2.64 -35.27
N ALA A 251 24.47 -2.00 -34.57
CA ALA A 251 23.26 -1.41 -35.10
C ALA A 251 22.84 -0.21 -34.26
N LEU A 252 22.12 0.73 -34.88
CA LEU A 252 21.51 1.85 -34.14
C LEU A 252 20.19 1.38 -33.53
N PRO A 253 20.01 1.52 -32.20
CA PRO A 253 18.73 1.23 -31.59
C PRO A 253 17.71 2.29 -32.01
N GLY A 254 16.51 1.85 -32.40
CA GLY A 254 15.31 2.69 -32.41
C GLY A 254 14.61 2.63 -31.07
N ASP A 255 13.78 3.64 -30.76
CA ASP A 255 12.93 3.64 -29.57
C ASP A 255 11.86 2.53 -29.62
N PHE A 256 11.06 2.39 -28.56
CA PHE A 256 10.05 1.32 -28.51
C PHE A 256 8.95 1.46 -29.58
N ALA A 257 8.74 2.67 -30.12
CA ALA A 257 7.83 2.92 -31.22
C ALA A 257 8.49 2.74 -32.60
N GLY A 258 9.79 2.42 -32.65
CA GLY A 258 10.57 2.29 -33.87
C GLY A 258 11.10 3.61 -34.43
N ASN A 259 10.99 4.73 -33.71
CA ASN A 259 11.55 6.01 -34.14
C ASN A 259 13.03 6.13 -33.78
N GLU A 260 13.74 6.99 -34.50
CA GLU A 260 15.13 7.30 -34.20
C GLU A 260 15.27 8.21 -32.96
N TYR A 261 16.38 8.08 -32.25
CA TYR A 261 16.74 9.00 -31.15
C TYR A 261 17.20 10.36 -31.68
N ILE A 262 16.90 11.41 -30.93
CA ILE A 262 17.28 12.78 -31.26
C ILE A 262 18.73 12.99 -30.79
N TYR A 263 19.62 13.37 -31.72
CA TYR A 263 21.03 13.59 -31.44
C TYR A 263 21.44 15.03 -31.74
N ASN A 264 22.16 15.66 -30.81
CA ASN A 264 22.77 16.96 -30.98
C ASN A 264 24.30 16.81 -31.17
N PRO A 265 24.84 17.04 -32.38
CA PRO A 265 26.26 16.86 -32.67
C PRO A 265 27.17 17.93 -32.04
N GLU A 266 26.67 19.12 -31.73
CA GLU A 266 27.47 20.18 -31.12
C GLU A 266 27.77 19.86 -29.66
N GLN A 267 26.78 19.29 -28.97
CA GLN A 267 26.89 18.97 -27.54
C GLN A 267 27.22 17.49 -27.28
N GLY A 268 27.12 16.63 -28.28
CA GLY A 268 27.27 15.18 -28.13
C GLY A 268 26.17 14.55 -27.28
N THR A 269 24.99 15.17 -27.22
CA THR A 269 23.87 14.75 -26.38
C THR A 269 22.84 13.97 -27.20
N VAL A 270 22.22 12.99 -26.55
CA VAL A 270 21.17 12.15 -27.15
C VAL A 270 19.97 12.09 -26.22
N SER A 271 18.76 12.19 -26.79
CA SER A 271 17.49 12.18 -26.08
C SER A 271 16.43 11.36 -26.82
N ALA A 272 15.46 10.86 -26.05
CA ALA A 272 14.26 10.24 -26.61
C ALA A 272 13.23 11.31 -26.98
N ALA A 273 12.44 11.06 -28.02
CA ALA A 273 11.37 11.95 -28.45
C ALA A 273 10.25 12.08 -27.39
N ARG A 274 10.03 11.02 -26.61
CA ARG A 274 9.11 11.01 -25.46
C ARG A 274 9.89 10.69 -24.18
N VAL A 275 9.52 11.33 -23.08
CA VAL A 275 10.11 11.06 -21.76
C VAL A 275 9.00 10.98 -20.73
N PHE A 276 8.89 9.83 -20.08
CA PHE A 276 7.91 9.61 -19.03
C PHE A 276 8.63 9.56 -17.68
N LYS A 277 8.46 10.61 -16.88
CA LYS A 277 9.27 10.82 -15.65
C LYS A 277 8.67 10.07 -14.46
N TRP A 278 8.85 8.75 -14.41
CA TRP A 278 8.28 7.87 -13.36
C TRP A 278 9.13 7.72 -12.09
N LYS A 279 10.43 8.02 -12.12
CA LYS A 279 11.34 7.94 -10.95
C LYS A 279 11.37 9.22 -10.08
N ARG A 280 10.35 10.08 -10.14
CA ARG A 280 10.35 11.33 -9.35
C ARG A 280 9.82 11.07 -7.92
N PRO A 281 10.45 11.66 -6.89
CA PRO A 281 10.14 11.39 -5.48
C PRO A 281 8.72 11.77 -5.05
#